data_AF-A0A059F587-F1
#
_entry.id   AF-A0A059F587-F1
#
_cell.length_a   1.000
_cell.length_b   1.000
_cell.length_c   1.000
_cell.angle_alpha   90.00
_cell.angle_beta   90.00
_cell.angle_gamma   90.00
#
_symmetry.space_group_name_H-M   'P 1'
#
loop_
_entity.id
_entity.type
_entity.pdbx_description
1 polymer ?
#
loop_
_entity_poly.entity_id
_entity_poly.type
_entity_poly.pdbx_seq_one_letter_code
_entity_poly.pdbx_strand_id
1 'polypeptide(L)'
;MMFHIILLFLIKLNKKKYPMNFEETIKKYEKHRDKKIYARKDKNPYESTIRGDSHRSFVFLPHETNKEKWCKNLFQYICNEIFINSTIDYYQGMTEIGAFIIYHYFNDSLSEQYDKISQELLGSINSDEEEIEDFSGKKNSLVDENLSQYIDEEIYEKCITAISNAIDDKFIPVVDNNFSLYDKYNNVFLRMMRNRNINIDLLLSKKYMNTTLSWFTRSVSHLEDTYKILSLILESPTNVTFLLLVKYYDEIENGRKIEDIPDDLPEELNKLQSEFAITESEIARECNMPSKKILFGLGAAGVIIGIYLYQVFRKDK
;
A
#
# COMPACT_ATOMS: atom_id res chain seq x y z
N MET A 1 36.91 6.56 3.25
CA MET A 1 36.01 7.70 2.93
C MET A 1 34.53 7.28 2.91
N MET A 2 34.16 6.17 2.25
CA MET A 2 32.76 5.67 2.16
C MET A 2 32.12 5.32 3.51
N PHE A 3 32.87 4.78 4.47
CA PHE A 3 32.38 4.45 5.83
C PHE A 3 32.00 5.67 6.68
N HIS A 4 32.68 6.82 6.49
CA HIS A 4 32.37 8.04 7.23
C HIS A 4 31.07 8.70 6.75
N ILE A 5 30.75 8.56 5.45
CA ILE A 5 29.51 9.08 4.87
C ILE A 5 28.31 8.26 5.37
N ILE A 6 28.43 6.93 5.43
CA ILE A 6 27.38 6.05 5.98
C ILE A 6 27.15 6.33 7.46
N LEU A 7 28.21 6.51 8.25
CA LEU A 7 28.09 6.83 9.68
C LEU A 7 27.42 8.20 9.91
N LEU A 8 27.76 9.22 9.13
CA LEU A 8 27.12 10.54 9.20
C LEU A 8 25.65 10.50 8.73
N PHE A 9 25.30 9.65 7.76
CA PHE A 9 23.92 9.43 7.34
C PHE A 9 23.09 8.72 8.42
N LEU A 10 23.66 7.70 9.07
CA LEU A 10 23.05 7.00 10.20
C LEU A 10 22.85 7.91 11.42
N ILE A 11 23.81 8.79 11.73
CA ILE A 11 23.68 9.78 12.82
C ILE A 11 22.58 10.81 12.53
N LYS A 12 22.36 11.16 11.26
CA LYS A 12 21.32 12.13 10.85
C LYS A 12 19.91 11.51 10.86
N LEU A 13 19.79 10.20 10.60
CA LEU A 13 18.53 9.46 10.73
C LEU A 13 18.11 9.29 12.20
N ASN A 14 19.07 9.17 13.12
CA ASN A 14 18.82 8.87 14.54
C ASN A 14 18.21 10.02 15.37
N LYS A 15 17.81 11.14 14.74
CA LYS A 15 17.22 12.31 15.44
C LYS A 15 15.89 12.79 14.87
N LYS A 16 15.36 12.18 13.81
CA LYS A 16 14.06 12.58 13.27
C LYS A 16 12.98 11.84 14.07
N LYS A 17 12.33 12.54 15.00
CA LYS A 17 11.10 12.06 15.63
C LYS A 17 10.03 12.05 14.54
N TYR A 18 9.51 10.88 14.20
CA TYR A 18 8.44 10.75 13.22
C TYR A 18 7.11 11.01 13.92
N PRO A 19 6.42 12.12 13.67
CA PRO A 19 5.08 12.29 14.20
C PRO A 19 4.18 11.23 13.58
N MET A 20 3.44 10.48 14.41
CA MET A 20 2.38 9.57 13.95
C MET A 20 1.05 10.32 13.81
N ASN A 21 1.14 11.57 13.35
CA ASN A 21 -0.01 12.40 13.01
C ASN A 21 -0.21 12.35 11.49
N PHE A 22 -1.23 11.60 11.08
CA PHE A 22 -1.51 11.38 9.66
C PHE A 22 -1.90 12.68 8.94
N GLU A 23 -2.74 13.51 9.56
CA GLU A 23 -3.17 14.82 9.03
C GLU A 23 -1.96 15.73 8.71
N GLU A 24 -1.02 15.86 9.64
CA GLU A 24 0.19 16.66 9.43
C GLU A 24 1.11 16.06 8.35
N THR A 25 1.12 14.73 8.25
CA THR A 25 2.00 14.01 7.34
C THR A 25 1.49 14.07 5.90
N ILE A 26 0.20 13.81 5.68
CA ILE A 26 -0.40 13.79 4.35
C ILE A 26 -0.42 15.19 3.71
N LYS A 27 -0.55 16.26 4.51
CA LYS A 27 -0.42 17.65 4.06
C LYS A 27 0.89 17.96 3.32
N LYS A 28 1.98 17.24 3.63
CA LYS A 28 3.27 17.41 2.92
C LYS A 28 3.18 16.96 1.47
N TYR A 29 2.20 16.12 1.13
CA TYR A 29 1.97 15.57 -0.19
C TYR A 29 0.94 16.38 -1.00
N GLU A 30 0.24 17.36 -0.41
CA GLU A 30 -0.75 18.21 -1.10
C GLU A 30 -0.14 19.21 -2.07
N LYS A 31 1.18 19.45 -2.00
CA LYS A 31 1.83 20.45 -2.83
C LYS A 31 2.01 19.96 -4.26
N HIS A 32 1.47 20.71 -5.21
CA HIS A 32 1.75 20.52 -6.64
C HIS A 32 3.25 20.60 -6.92
N ARG A 33 3.77 19.62 -7.64
CA ARG A 33 5.17 19.56 -8.07
C ARG A 33 5.33 20.20 -9.44
N ASP A 34 6.40 20.96 -9.60
CA ASP A 34 6.70 21.64 -10.86
C ASP A 34 6.65 20.66 -12.03
N LYS A 35 5.87 21.01 -13.06
CA LYS A 35 5.70 20.25 -14.32
C LYS A 35 5.01 18.88 -14.17
N LYS A 36 4.54 18.49 -12.99
CA LYS A 36 3.72 17.29 -12.82
C LYS A 36 2.27 17.61 -13.17
N ILE A 37 1.68 16.77 -14.00
CA ILE A 37 0.25 16.78 -14.30
C ILE A 37 -0.38 15.70 -13.42
N TYR A 38 -1.45 16.05 -12.71
CA TYR A 38 -2.11 15.14 -11.77
C TYR A 38 -3.35 14.47 -12.37
N ALA A 39 -4.03 15.16 -13.29
CA ALA A 39 -5.20 14.63 -13.98
C ALA A 39 -4.88 14.32 -15.46
N ARG A 40 -5.25 13.12 -15.92
CA ARG A 40 -5.15 12.72 -17.32
C ARG A 40 -6.30 13.31 -18.14
N LYS A 41 -6.07 13.51 -19.43
CA LYS A 41 -7.10 13.97 -20.40
C LYS A 41 -7.66 12.82 -21.23
N ASP A 42 -6.94 11.72 -21.28
CA ASP A 42 -7.23 10.50 -22.03
C ASP A 42 -7.81 9.41 -21.12
N LYS A 43 -8.35 8.36 -21.74
CA LYS A 43 -8.95 7.24 -21.00
C LYS A 43 -7.87 6.41 -20.29
N ASN A 44 -8.07 6.10 -19.02
CA ASN A 44 -7.14 5.23 -18.28
C ASN A 44 -7.18 3.79 -18.82
N PRO A 45 -6.04 3.22 -19.26
CA PRO A 45 -6.00 1.85 -19.79
C PRO A 45 -6.38 0.79 -18.74
N TYR A 46 -6.24 1.11 -17.45
CA TYR A 46 -6.53 0.22 -16.34
C TYR A 46 -7.90 0.46 -15.70
N GLU A 47 -8.79 1.21 -16.34
CA GLU A 47 -10.12 1.57 -15.79
C GLU A 47 -10.88 0.35 -15.24
N SER A 48 -10.93 -0.76 -16.00
CA SER A 48 -11.65 -1.97 -15.57
C SER A 48 -11.05 -2.59 -14.31
N THR A 49 -9.72 -2.62 -14.21
CA THR A 49 -9.00 -3.09 -13.02
C THR A 49 -9.24 -2.18 -11.82
N ILE A 50 -9.17 -0.86 -12.03
CA ILE A 50 -9.42 0.15 -10.98
C ILE A 50 -10.82 -0.04 -10.40
N ARG A 51 -11.85 -0.15 -11.24
CA ARG A 51 -13.23 -0.37 -10.80
C ARG A 51 -13.40 -1.69 -10.03
N GLY A 52 -12.71 -2.74 -10.46
CA GLY A 52 -12.73 -4.03 -9.77
C GLY A 52 -12.05 -4.00 -8.40
N ASP A 53 -10.94 -3.26 -8.27
CA ASP A 53 -10.21 -3.12 -7.00
C ASP A 53 -10.90 -2.14 -6.03
N SER A 54 -11.46 -1.04 -6.53
CA SER A 54 -12.17 -0.06 -5.70
C SER A 54 -13.41 -0.66 -5.04
N HIS A 55 -14.11 -1.57 -5.71
CA HIS A 55 -15.24 -2.29 -5.13
C HIS A 55 -14.85 -3.18 -3.94
N ARG A 56 -13.62 -3.71 -3.94
CA ARG A 56 -13.03 -4.46 -2.83
C ARG A 56 -12.37 -3.57 -1.78
N SER A 57 -12.32 -2.26 -2.01
CA SER A 57 -11.76 -1.27 -1.08
C SER A 57 -12.82 -0.80 -0.08
N PHE A 58 -12.42 0.00 0.92
CA PHE A 58 -13.32 0.50 1.97
C PHE A 58 -14.00 -0.60 2.81
N VAL A 59 -13.33 -1.73 3.03
CA VAL A 59 -13.84 -2.83 3.87
C VAL A 59 -13.97 -2.45 5.35
N PHE A 60 -13.32 -1.37 5.77
CA PHE A 60 -13.40 -0.84 7.14
C PHE A 60 -14.66 0.00 7.38
N LEU A 61 -15.41 0.35 6.33
CA LEU A 61 -16.69 1.05 6.49
C LEU A 61 -17.79 0.05 6.85
N PRO A 62 -18.71 0.43 7.76
CA PRO A 62 -19.91 -0.36 7.99
C PRO A 62 -20.76 -0.41 6.72
N HIS A 63 -21.65 -1.40 6.62
CA HIS A 63 -22.48 -1.65 5.43
C HIS A 63 -23.79 -2.36 5.78
N GLU A 64 -24.24 -2.23 7.02
CA GLU A 64 -25.42 -2.93 7.54
C GLU A 64 -26.70 -2.19 7.13
N THR A 65 -26.65 -0.86 7.13
CA THR A 65 -27.78 -0.01 6.77
C THR A 65 -27.69 0.49 5.32
N ASN A 66 -28.84 0.87 4.75
CA ASN A 66 -28.89 1.51 3.43
C ASN A 66 -28.06 2.81 3.38
N LYS A 67 -28.07 3.58 4.49
CA LYS A 67 -27.20 4.74 4.70
C LYS A 67 -25.72 4.40 4.48
N GLU A 68 -25.25 3.37 5.17
CA GLU A 68 -23.85 2.97 5.15
C GLU A 68 -23.43 2.41 3.79
N LYS A 69 -24.28 1.58 3.15
CA LYS A 69 -24.06 1.08 1.79
C LYS A 69 -23.94 2.23 0.79
N TRP A 70 -24.81 3.23 0.90
CA TRP A 70 -24.78 4.40 0.03
C TRP A 70 -23.51 5.22 0.24
N CYS A 71 -23.13 5.51 1.49
CA CYS A 71 -21.87 6.21 1.79
C CYS A 71 -20.66 5.46 1.22
N LYS A 72 -20.60 4.14 1.39
CA LYS A 72 -19.54 3.30 0.81
C LYS A 72 -19.50 3.40 -0.71
N ASN A 73 -20.64 3.38 -1.38
CA ASN A 73 -20.71 3.53 -2.84
C ASN A 73 -20.20 4.91 -3.30
N LEU A 74 -20.50 5.99 -2.56
CA LEU A 74 -19.97 7.31 -2.84
C LEU A 74 -18.44 7.37 -2.69
N PHE A 75 -17.89 6.77 -1.62
CA PHE A 75 -16.43 6.65 -1.48
C PHE A 75 -15.80 5.83 -2.61
N GLN A 76 -16.44 4.73 -3.03
CA GLN A 76 -15.99 3.93 -4.17
C GLN A 76 -16.03 4.73 -5.48
N TYR A 77 -17.07 5.55 -5.68
CA TYR A 77 -17.16 6.47 -6.81
C TYR A 77 -16.02 7.49 -6.81
N ILE A 78 -15.78 8.18 -5.69
CA ILE A 78 -14.66 9.12 -5.55
C ILE A 78 -13.31 8.42 -5.80
N CYS A 79 -13.15 7.20 -5.31
CA CYS A 79 -11.95 6.40 -5.56
C CYS A 79 -11.76 6.08 -7.04
N ASN A 80 -12.82 5.69 -7.74
CA ASN A 80 -12.79 5.50 -9.18
C ASN A 80 -12.40 6.80 -9.89
N GLU A 81 -13.06 7.92 -9.57
CA GLU A 81 -12.77 9.22 -10.19
C GLU A 81 -11.31 9.60 -9.99
N ILE A 82 -10.78 9.52 -8.77
CA ILE A 82 -9.38 9.86 -8.49
C ILE A 82 -8.42 8.97 -9.28
N PHE A 83 -8.55 7.64 -9.23
CA PHE A 83 -7.57 6.75 -9.86
C PHE A 83 -7.71 6.68 -11.37
N ILE A 84 -8.94 6.68 -11.90
CA ILE A 84 -9.19 6.71 -13.35
C ILE A 84 -8.65 8.01 -13.93
N ASN A 85 -8.97 9.14 -13.32
CA ASN A 85 -8.53 10.44 -13.81
C ASN A 85 -7.08 10.77 -13.41
N SER A 86 -6.40 10.00 -12.57
CA SER A 86 -4.99 10.26 -12.23
C SER A 86 -4.03 9.92 -13.38
N THR A 87 -2.92 10.66 -13.47
CA THR A 87 -1.81 10.34 -14.40
C THR A 87 -0.89 9.21 -13.91
N ILE A 88 -1.14 8.68 -12.71
CA ILE A 88 -0.33 7.61 -12.11
C ILE A 88 -0.54 6.31 -12.90
N ASP A 89 0.55 5.56 -13.10
CA ASP A 89 0.46 4.19 -13.60
C ASP A 89 -0.17 3.29 -12.52
N TYR A 90 -1.30 2.68 -12.85
CA TYR A 90 -2.05 1.89 -11.88
C TYR A 90 -1.45 0.51 -11.67
N TYR A 91 -1.24 0.15 -10.41
CA TYR A 91 -0.90 -1.20 -9.99
C TYR A 91 -1.99 -1.73 -9.05
N GLN A 92 -2.28 -3.02 -9.17
CA GLN A 92 -3.30 -3.67 -8.36
C GLN A 92 -3.01 -3.47 -6.86
N GLY A 93 -4.04 -3.06 -6.11
CA GLY A 93 -3.94 -2.77 -4.67
C GLY A 93 -3.67 -1.31 -4.30
N MET A 94 -3.37 -0.43 -5.28
CA MET A 94 -3.23 1.02 -5.00
C MET A 94 -4.51 1.64 -4.44
N THR A 95 -5.69 1.18 -4.88
CA THR A 95 -6.99 1.67 -4.36
C THR A 95 -7.16 1.36 -2.87
N GLU A 96 -6.50 0.34 -2.34
CA GLU A 96 -6.60 0.01 -0.92
C GLU A 96 -5.89 1.01 -0.05
N ILE A 97 -4.71 1.47 -0.49
CA ILE A 97 -4.02 2.60 0.13
C ILE A 97 -4.86 3.87 -0.04
N GLY A 98 -5.30 4.11 -1.28
CA GLY A 98 -6.11 5.27 -1.63
C GLY A 98 -7.38 5.37 -0.81
N ALA A 99 -8.04 4.26 -0.47
CA ALA A 99 -9.28 4.26 0.30
C ALA A 99 -9.14 4.93 1.67
N PHE A 100 -8.04 4.72 2.39
CA PHE A 100 -7.81 5.38 3.68
C PHE A 100 -7.51 6.88 3.51
N ILE A 101 -6.73 7.24 2.47
CA ILE A 101 -6.45 8.66 2.18
C ILE A 101 -7.74 9.38 1.76
N ILE A 102 -8.54 8.79 0.88
CA ILE A 102 -9.83 9.33 0.43
C ILE A 102 -10.78 9.49 1.60
N TYR A 103 -10.90 8.45 2.43
CA TYR A 103 -11.75 8.53 3.62
C TYR A 103 -11.32 9.68 4.52
N HIS A 104 -10.02 9.85 4.76
CA HIS A 104 -9.51 10.98 5.54
C HIS A 104 -9.91 12.35 4.99
N TYR A 105 -9.82 12.57 3.68
CA TYR A 105 -10.16 13.87 3.06
C TYR A 105 -11.66 14.15 3.04
N PHE A 106 -12.47 13.12 2.79
CA PHE A 106 -13.88 13.29 2.45
C PHE A 106 -14.85 12.95 3.58
N ASN A 107 -14.43 12.23 4.62
CA ASN A 107 -15.34 11.75 5.66
C ASN A 107 -16.18 12.86 6.29
N ASP A 108 -15.56 13.97 6.66
CA ASP A 108 -16.25 15.05 7.36
C ASP A 108 -17.24 15.76 6.42
N SER A 109 -16.79 16.14 5.22
CA SER A 109 -17.62 16.79 4.20
C SER A 109 -18.80 15.90 3.77
N LEU A 110 -18.58 14.61 3.56
CA LEU A 110 -19.65 13.69 3.15
C LEU A 110 -20.60 13.35 4.30
N SER A 111 -20.12 13.30 5.54
CA SER A 111 -20.97 13.09 6.71
C SER A 111 -21.95 14.25 6.90
N GLU A 112 -21.50 15.48 6.70
CA GLU A 112 -22.37 16.69 6.76
C GLU A 112 -23.36 16.76 5.61
N GLN A 113 -22.94 16.30 4.42
CA GLN A 113 -23.79 16.32 3.24
C GLN A 113 -24.79 15.16 3.23
N TYR A 114 -24.52 14.05 3.93
CA TYR A 114 -25.39 12.88 3.93
C TYR A 114 -26.85 13.22 4.28
N ASP A 115 -27.10 14.04 5.30
CA ASP A 115 -28.48 14.34 5.71
C ASP A 115 -29.23 15.15 4.63
N LYS A 116 -28.51 15.96 3.85
CA LYS A 116 -29.08 16.69 2.69
C LYS A 116 -29.30 15.75 1.51
N ILE A 117 -28.29 14.95 1.21
CA ILE A 117 -28.30 14.03 0.07
C ILE A 117 -29.33 12.91 0.28
N SER A 118 -29.45 12.38 1.50
CA SER A 118 -30.49 11.42 1.86
C SER A 118 -31.88 12.02 1.67
N GLN A 119 -32.11 13.28 2.02
CA GLN A 119 -33.40 13.93 1.75
C GLN A 119 -33.66 14.13 0.25
N GLU A 120 -32.64 14.47 -0.53
CA GLU A 120 -32.76 14.72 -1.98
C GLU A 120 -32.86 13.44 -2.82
N LEU A 121 -32.12 12.38 -2.48
CA LEU A 121 -32.13 11.07 -3.17
C LEU A 121 -33.18 10.10 -2.61
N LEU A 122 -33.42 10.11 -1.29
CA LEU A 122 -34.36 9.19 -0.60
C LEU A 122 -35.72 9.80 -0.30
N GLY A 123 -36.03 11.02 -0.78
CA GLY A 123 -37.41 11.54 -0.84
C GLY A 123 -38.41 10.66 -1.61
N SER A 124 -37.93 9.55 -2.20
CA SER A 124 -38.69 8.54 -2.93
C SER A 124 -38.74 7.15 -2.27
N ILE A 125 -38.02 6.87 -1.18
CA ILE A 125 -38.00 5.53 -0.54
C ILE A 125 -38.31 5.69 0.95
N ASN A 126 -39.61 5.70 1.25
CA ASN A 126 -40.16 5.69 2.62
C ASN A 126 -40.25 4.26 3.18
N SER A 127 -39.23 3.42 2.98
CA SER A 127 -39.18 2.15 3.69
C SER A 127 -37.76 1.70 3.93
N ASP A 128 -37.47 1.37 5.19
CA ASP A 128 -36.29 0.62 5.62
C ASP A 128 -36.27 -0.83 5.06
N GLU A 129 -37.10 -1.15 4.05
CA GLU A 129 -37.36 -2.50 3.56
C GLU A 129 -37.06 -2.70 2.05
N GLU A 130 -36.75 -1.67 1.27
CA GLU A 130 -36.31 -1.89 -0.11
C GLU A 130 -34.80 -2.15 -0.16
N GLU A 131 -34.45 -3.38 -0.54
CA GLU A 131 -33.10 -3.76 -0.96
C GLU A 131 -32.64 -2.80 -2.05
N ILE A 132 -31.72 -1.91 -1.70
CA ILE A 132 -30.95 -1.18 -2.69
C ILE A 132 -30.21 -2.24 -3.52
N GLU A 133 -30.64 -2.44 -4.77
CA GLU A 133 -29.96 -3.32 -5.73
C GLU A 133 -28.45 -2.99 -5.69
N ASP A 134 -27.64 -4.04 -5.53
CA ASP A 134 -26.19 -3.95 -5.56
C ASP A 134 -25.78 -3.20 -6.85
N PHE A 135 -25.29 -1.96 -6.68
CA PHE A 135 -24.88 -1.08 -7.76
C PHE A 135 -23.61 -1.60 -8.49
N SER A 136 -23.11 -2.78 -8.09
CA SER A 136 -21.98 -3.47 -8.68
C SER A 136 -22.31 -4.00 -10.10
N GLY A 137 -22.12 -3.15 -11.11
CA GLY A 137 -21.93 -3.62 -12.49
C GLY A 137 -22.93 -3.14 -13.55
N LYS A 138 -23.92 -2.32 -13.20
CA LYS A 138 -24.65 -1.51 -14.20
C LYS A 138 -24.07 -0.10 -14.18
N LYS A 139 -23.80 0.47 -15.35
CA LYS A 139 -23.68 1.93 -15.54
C LYS A 139 -25.00 2.56 -15.07
N ASN A 140 -25.16 2.79 -13.76
CA ASN A 140 -26.28 3.57 -13.26
C ASN A 140 -25.90 5.04 -13.47
N SER A 141 -26.22 5.53 -14.67
CA SER A 141 -26.04 6.92 -15.09
C SER A 141 -26.73 7.93 -14.18
N LEU A 142 -27.64 7.49 -13.30
CA LEU A 142 -28.31 8.31 -12.30
C LEU A 142 -27.43 8.61 -11.07
N VAL A 143 -26.41 7.79 -10.80
CA VAL A 143 -25.51 7.91 -9.66
C VAL A 143 -24.23 8.67 -10.04
N ASP A 144 -23.71 8.45 -11.26
CA ASP A 144 -22.46 9.11 -11.71
C ASP A 144 -22.59 10.64 -11.84
N GLU A 145 -23.64 11.18 -12.45
CA GLU A 145 -23.75 12.64 -12.69
C GLU A 145 -24.26 13.43 -11.47
N ASN A 146 -25.11 12.82 -10.64
CA ASN A 146 -25.67 13.50 -9.46
C ASN A 146 -24.75 13.42 -8.24
N LEU A 147 -23.78 12.51 -8.19
CA LEU A 147 -22.85 12.43 -7.05
C LEU A 147 -21.65 13.37 -7.19
N SER A 148 -21.23 13.69 -8.42
CA SER A 148 -20.09 14.58 -8.65
C SER A 148 -20.30 15.98 -8.08
N GLN A 149 -21.55 16.46 -7.99
CA GLN A 149 -21.87 17.78 -7.43
C GLN A 149 -21.60 17.87 -5.91
N TYR A 150 -21.53 16.74 -5.21
CA TYR A 150 -21.27 16.69 -3.77
C TYR A 150 -19.77 16.53 -3.45
N ILE A 151 -18.94 16.39 -4.49
CA ILE A 151 -17.48 16.36 -4.37
C ILE A 151 -16.98 17.80 -4.39
N ASP A 152 -16.49 18.26 -3.25
CA ASP A 152 -15.82 19.56 -3.17
C ASP A 152 -14.54 19.55 -4.02
N GLU A 153 -14.43 20.51 -4.95
CA GLU A 153 -13.34 20.59 -5.92
C GLU A 153 -11.98 20.82 -5.23
N GLU A 154 -11.92 21.63 -4.17
CA GLU A 154 -10.69 21.89 -3.43
C GLU A 154 -10.22 20.63 -2.66
N ILE A 155 -11.15 19.93 -2.02
CA ILE A 155 -10.86 18.64 -1.34
C ILE A 155 -10.39 17.61 -2.36
N TYR A 156 -11.07 17.53 -3.52
CA TYR A 156 -10.70 16.63 -4.60
C TYR A 156 -9.29 16.89 -5.11
N GLU A 157 -8.95 18.14 -5.42
CA GLU A 157 -7.62 18.53 -5.89
C GLU A 157 -6.53 18.20 -4.86
N LYS A 158 -6.76 18.47 -3.57
CA LYS A 158 -5.82 18.10 -2.50
C LYS A 158 -5.65 16.59 -2.43
N CYS A 159 -6.74 15.83 -2.47
CA CYS A 159 -6.74 14.39 -2.36
C CYS A 159 -6.00 13.71 -3.52
N ILE A 160 -6.33 14.06 -4.78
CA ILE A 160 -5.65 13.50 -5.96
C ILE A 160 -4.16 13.87 -5.95
N THR A 161 -3.82 15.09 -5.54
CA THR A 161 -2.42 15.54 -5.45
C THR A 161 -1.66 14.75 -4.39
N ALA A 162 -2.24 14.61 -3.20
CA ALA A 162 -1.65 13.88 -2.09
C ALA A 162 -1.43 12.40 -2.43
N ILE A 163 -2.45 11.72 -2.96
CA ILE A 163 -2.34 10.32 -3.40
C ILE A 163 -1.27 10.17 -4.47
N SER A 164 -1.31 11.02 -5.51
CA SER A 164 -0.34 10.95 -6.60
C SER A 164 1.10 11.16 -6.14
N ASN A 165 1.33 12.06 -5.21
CA ASN A 165 2.67 12.31 -4.68
C ASN A 165 3.11 11.19 -3.71
N ALA A 166 2.20 10.67 -2.88
CA ALA A 166 2.49 9.59 -1.95
C ALA A 166 2.84 8.29 -2.69
N ILE A 167 2.05 7.94 -3.72
CA ILE A 167 2.28 6.77 -4.56
C ILE A 167 3.61 6.88 -5.31
N ASP A 168 3.89 8.03 -5.95
CA ASP A 168 5.17 8.25 -6.66
C ASP A 168 6.39 8.15 -5.74
N ASP A 169 6.29 8.62 -4.49
CA ASP A 169 7.44 8.64 -3.59
C ASP A 169 7.67 7.31 -2.88
N LYS A 170 6.59 6.56 -2.61
CA LYS A 170 6.64 5.42 -1.69
C LYS A 170 6.32 4.08 -2.34
N PHE A 171 5.39 4.05 -3.30
CA PHE A 171 4.93 2.82 -3.92
C PHE A 171 5.67 2.56 -5.23
N ILE A 172 5.66 3.52 -6.17
CA ILE A 172 6.27 3.39 -7.50
C ILE A 172 7.74 2.94 -7.41
N PRO A 173 8.61 3.49 -6.54
CA PRO A 173 10.01 3.09 -6.50
C PRO A 173 10.21 1.61 -6.11
N VAL A 174 9.23 1.01 -5.43
CA VAL A 174 9.27 -0.39 -4.98
C VAL A 174 8.84 -1.36 -6.08
N VAL A 175 7.86 -0.97 -6.89
CA VAL A 175 7.26 -1.84 -7.93
C VAL A 175 7.85 -1.63 -9.33
N ASP A 176 8.37 -0.42 -9.59
CA ASP A 176 8.97 -0.08 -10.88
C ASP A 176 10.21 -0.95 -11.16
N ASN A 177 10.61 -1.02 -12.43
CA ASN A 177 11.69 -1.86 -12.91
C ASN A 177 11.53 -3.33 -12.47
N ASN A 178 10.35 -3.89 -12.73
CA ASN A 178 9.99 -5.28 -12.43
C ASN A 178 10.26 -5.67 -10.96
N PHE A 179 9.84 -4.84 -10.01
CA PHE A 179 9.99 -5.10 -8.57
C PHE A 179 11.44 -5.25 -8.10
N SER A 180 12.42 -4.68 -8.80
CA SER A 180 13.84 -4.83 -8.45
C SER A 180 14.16 -4.31 -7.03
N LEU A 181 13.57 -3.19 -6.62
CA LEU A 181 13.78 -2.65 -5.28
C LEU A 181 13.07 -3.49 -4.22
N TYR A 182 11.85 -3.98 -4.51
CA TYR A 182 11.17 -4.94 -3.65
C TYR A 182 12.04 -6.17 -3.39
N ASP A 183 12.59 -6.78 -4.45
CA ASP A 183 13.43 -7.99 -4.34
C ASP A 183 14.67 -7.74 -3.49
N LYS A 184 15.30 -6.57 -3.68
CA LYS A 184 16.42 -6.14 -2.86
C LYS A 184 16.04 -6.08 -1.38
N TYR A 185 14.95 -5.39 -1.03
CA TYR A 185 14.52 -5.26 0.36
C TYR A 185 14.03 -6.58 0.95
N ASN A 186 13.37 -7.42 0.16
CA ASN A 186 12.95 -8.76 0.58
C ASN A 186 14.15 -9.64 0.91
N ASN A 187 15.25 -9.55 0.15
CA ASN A 187 16.48 -10.27 0.47
C ASN A 187 17.11 -9.81 1.80
N VAL A 188 17.09 -8.50 2.08
CA VAL A 188 17.54 -7.96 3.38
C VAL A 188 16.65 -8.46 4.51
N PHE A 189 15.32 -8.40 4.34
CA PHE A 189 14.35 -8.96 5.28
C PHE A 189 14.64 -10.44 5.58
N LEU A 190 14.78 -11.28 4.55
CA LEU A 190 15.11 -12.70 4.72
C LEU A 190 16.38 -12.93 5.53
N ARG A 191 17.42 -12.11 5.29
CA ARG A 191 18.68 -12.21 6.05
C ARG A 191 18.51 -11.79 7.50
N MET A 192 17.76 -10.71 7.77
CA MET A 192 17.41 -10.28 9.14
C MET A 192 16.60 -11.35 9.89
N MET A 193 15.66 -12.02 9.22
CA MET A 193 14.88 -13.11 9.82
C MET A 193 15.74 -14.34 10.12
N ARG A 194 16.66 -14.70 9.21
CA ARG A 194 17.64 -15.78 9.47
C ARG A 194 18.52 -15.50 10.69
N ASN A 195 18.95 -14.26 10.88
CA ASN A 195 19.71 -13.86 12.07
C ASN A 195 18.91 -13.98 13.37
N ARG A 196 17.56 -14.03 13.27
CA ARG A 196 16.62 -14.33 14.37
C ARG A 196 16.27 -15.82 14.46
N ASN A 197 16.98 -16.70 13.75
CA ASN A 197 16.71 -18.13 13.62
C ASN A 197 15.37 -18.47 12.94
N ILE A 198 14.81 -17.54 12.15
CA ILE A 198 13.59 -17.75 11.38
C ILE A 198 13.99 -17.96 9.91
N ASN A 199 13.87 -19.20 9.43
CA ASN A 199 14.24 -19.58 8.07
C ASN A 199 13.01 -19.56 7.16
N ILE A 200 12.91 -18.50 6.35
CA ILE A 200 11.85 -18.33 5.36
C ILE A 200 12.44 -18.64 3.98
N ASP A 201 11.72 -19.46 3.21
CA ASP A 201 12.05 -19.73 1.81
C ASP A 201 11.84 -18.48 0.93
N LEU A 202 12.68 -18.29 -0.08
CA LEU A 202 12.64 -17.11 -0.95
C LEU A 202 11.35 -17.04 -1.78
N LEU A 203 10.82 -18.18 -2.25
CA LEU A 203 9.56 -18.19 -3.00
C LEU A 203 8.38 -17.95 -2.05
N LEU A 204 8.42 -18.55 -0.85
CA LEU A 204 7.37 -18.34 0.15
C LEU A 204 7.31 -16.89 0.65
N SER A 205 8.43 -16.18 0.74
CA SER A 205 8.43 -14.78 1.20
C SER A 205 7.69 -13.83 0.25
N LYS A 206 7.40 -14.24 -0.98
CA LYS A 206 6.53 -13.48 -1.89
C LYS A 206 5.10 -13.32 -1.38
N LYS A 207 4.64 -14.19 -0.48
CA LYS A 207 3.32 -14.03 0.13
C LYS A 207 3.18 -12.70 0.90
N TYR A 208 4.27 -12.15 1.43
CA TYR A 208 4.26 -10.88 2.15
C TYR A 208 4.21 -9.65 1.24
N MET A 209 4.26 -9.82 -0.09
CA MET A 209 4.02 -8.72 -1.05
C MET A 209 2.68 -8.06 -0.79
N ASN A 210 1.64 -8.86 -0.55
CA ASN A 210 0.30 -8.33 -0.31
C ASN A 210 0.25 -7.41 0.91
N THR A 211 0.95 -7.75 1.99
CA THR A 211 1.02 -6.93 3.21
C THR A 211 1.84 -5.66 3.00
N THR A 212 3.03 -5.81 2.42
CA THR A 212 3.98 -4.69 2.27
C THR A 212 3.55 -3.69 1.20
N LEU A 213 2.97 -4.15 0.09
CA LEU A 213 2.47 -3.30 -0.99
C LEU A 213 1.09 -2.71 -0.69
N SER A 214 0.26 -3.35 0.15
CA SER A 214 -0.97 -2.69 0.65
C SER A 214 -0.70 -1.74 1.82
N TRP A 215 0.56 -1.48 2.18
CA TRP A 215 0.94 -0.66 3.34
C TRP A 215 0.26 -1.09 4.64
N PHE A 216 0.14 -2.41 4.84
CA PHE A 216 -0.47 -3.04 6.03
C PHE A 216 -1.94 -2.70 6.27
N THR A 217 -2.62 -2.01 5.36
CA THR A 217 -4.05 -1.64 5.50
C THR A 217 -4.97 -2.86 5.71
N ARG A 218 -4.59 -4.02 5.15
CA ARG A 218 -5.28 -5.30 5.36
C ARG A 218 -4.89 -6.03 6.65
N SER A 219 -3.79 -5.63 7.28
CA SER A 219 -3.18 -6.35 8.40
C SER A 219 -3.47 -5.70 9.76
N VAL A 220 -3.77 -4.40 9.78
CA VAL A 220 -4.14 -3.67 11.00
C VAL A 220 -5.65 -3.84 11.27
N SER A 221 -6.04 -3.86 12.55
CA SER A 221 -7.44 -4.01 12.99
C SER A 221 -8.22 -2.69 13.00
N HIS A 222 -7.62 -1.63 13.51
CA HIS A 222 -8.29 -0.36 13.78
C HIS A 222 -7.89 0.74 12.78
N LEU A 223 -8.83 1.64 12.48
CA LEU A 223 -8.62 2.74 11.55
C LEU A 223 -7.53 3.71 12.05
N GLU A 224 -7.56 4.06 13.33
CA GLU A 224 -6.58 4.96 13.95
C GLU A 224 -5.15 4.40 13.83
N ASP A 225 -4.97 3.13 14.16
CA ASP A 225 -3.69 2.43 14.02
C ASP A 225 -3.24 2.34 12.56
N THR A 226 -4.18 2.19 11.63
CA THR A 226 -3.87 2.23 10.20
C THR A 226 -3.31 3.61 9.82
N TYR A 227 -3.90 4.69 10.32
CA TYR A 227 -3.36 6.03 10.10
C TYR A 227 -1.98 6.25 10.74
N LYS A 228 -1.71 5.67 11.91
CA LYS A 228 -0.34 5.68 12.50
C LYS A 228 0.66 5.00 11.56
N ILE A 229 0.32 3.82 11.04
CA ILE A 229 1.17 3.08 10.08
C ILE A 229 1.36 3.85 8.77
N LEU A 230 0.30 4.41 8.21
CA LEU A 230 0.38 5.24 6.99
C LEU A 230 1.28 6.46 7.22
N SER A 231 1.13 7.15 8.36
CA SER A 231 1.99 8.27 8.75
C SER A 231 3.46 7.85 8.80
N LEU A 232 3.76 6.70 9.40
CA LEU A 232 5.12 6.16 9.46
C LEU A 232 5.70 5.87 8.06
N ILE A 233 4.91 5.25 7.18
CA ILE A 233 5.34 4.92 5.82
C ILE A 233 5.63 6.19 5.02
N LEU A 234 4.74 7.19 5.11
CA LEU A 234 4.88 8.45 4.41
C LEU A 234 6.08 9.28 4.89
N GLU A 235 6.43 9.22 6.17
CA GLU A 235 7.57 9.95 6.74
C GLU A 235 8.93 9.26 6.56
N SER A 236 8.94 7.93 6.42
CA SER A 236 10.15 7.11 6.48
C SER A 236 10.68 6.74 5.08
N PRO A 237 11.93 6.25 4.95
CA PRO A 237 12.42 5.71 3.69
C PRO A 237 11.60 4.49 3.22
N THR A 238 11.66 4.16 1.93
CA THR A 238 10.80 3.15 1.27
C THR A 238 10.93 1.73 1.85
N ASN A 239 12.05 1.40 2.51
CA ASN A 239 12.25 0.11 3.16
C ASN A 239 11.45 -0.07 4.46
N VAL A 240 10.79 0.98 4.98
CA VAL A 240 10.05 0.94 6.25
C VAL A 240 8.96 -0.13 6.29
N THR A 241 8.32 -0.44 5.15
CA THR A 241 7.33 -1.53 5.08
C THR A 241 7.95 -2.90 5.39
N PHE A 242 9.22 -3.10 5.07
CA PHE A 242 9.96 -4.30 5.45
C PHE A 242 10.41 -4.27 6.91
N LEU A 243 10.68 -3.10 7.48
CA LEU A 243 10.95 -2.99 8.92
C LEU A 243 9.70 -3.30 9.75
N LEU A 244 8.55 -2.80 9.30
CA LEU A 244 7.25 -3.17 9.85
C LEU A 244 6.99 -4.68 9.71
N LEU A 245 7.38 -5.28 8.57
CA LEU A 245 7.27 -6.73 8.38
C LEU A 245 8.17 -7.51 9.34
N VAL A 246 9.38 -7.02 9.65
CA VAL A 246 10.23 -7.62 10.69
C VAL A 246 9.58 -7.48 12.07
N LYS A 247 9.06 -6.29 12.40
CA LYS A 247 8.45 -5.99 13.70
C LYS A 247 7.21 -6.85 13.96
N TYR A 248 6.32 -6.96 12.97
CA TYR A 248 5.04 -7.64 13.07
C TYR A 248 5.02 -9.00 12.36
N TYR A 249 6.19 -9.62 12.22
CA TYR A 249 6.32 -10.87 11.47
C TYR A 249 5.39 -11.96 12.02
N ASP A 250 5.34 -12.11 13.35
CA ASP A 250 4.58 -13.18 13.99
C ASP A 250 3.07 -12.99 13.79
N GLU A 251 2.56 -11.76 13.84
CA GLU A 251 1.16 -11.46 13.54
C GLU A 251 0.84 -11.83 12.09
N ILE A 252 1.65 -11.34 11.14
CA ILE A 252 1.45 -11.57 9.71
C ILE A 252 1.55 -13.05 9.35
N GLU A 253 2.57 -13.75 9.86
CA GLU A 253 2.79 -15.16 9.56
C GLU A 253 1.65 -16.05 10.06
N ASN A 254 1.08 -15.71 11.21
CA ASN A 254 -0.03 -16.45 11.80
C ASN A 254 -1.41 -15.94 11.35
N GLY A 255 -1.48 -15.01 10.39
CA GLY A 255 -2.73 -14.43 9.90
C GLY A 255 -3.52 -13.66 10.95
N ARG A 256 -2.85 -13.17 12.00
CA ARG A 256 -3.46 -12.33 13.04
C ARG A 256 -3.44 -10.87 12.60
N LYS A 257 -4.42 -10.11 13.10
CA LYS A 257 -4.41 -8.66 12.97
C LYS A 257 -3.37 -8.04 13.91
N ILE A 258 -2.79 -6.94 13.47
CA ILE A 258 -1.95 -6.09 14.29
C ILE A 258 -2.89 -5.14 15.04
N GLU A 259 -2.78 -5.15 16.36
CA GLU A 259 -3.60 -4.38 17.29
C GLU A 259 -2.69 -3.46 18.13
N ASP A 260 -3.24 -2.35 18.62
CA ASP A 260 -2.61 -1.42 19.57
C ASP A 260 -1.21 -0.94 19.14
N ILE A 261 -1.12 -0.19 18.03
CA ILE A 261 0.16 0.34 17.54
C ILE A 261 0.76 1.31 18.58
N PRO A 262 1.93 0.99 19.15
CA PRO A 262 2.46 1.74 20.27
C PRO A 262 3.11 3.06 19.82
N ASP A 263 3.03 4.07 20.68
CA ASP A 263 3.49 5.42 20.35
C ASP A 263 5.03 5.54 20.17
N ASP A 264 5.79 4.58 20.71
CA ASP A 264 7.24 4.46 20.59
C ASP A 264 7.70 3.57 19.43
N LEU A 265 6.79 3.03 18.61
CA LEU A 265 7.11 2.28 17.39
C LEU A 265 8.17 2.99 16.50
N PRO A 266 8.14 4.32 16.30
CA PRO A 266 9.20 5.00 15.54
C PRO A 266 10.62 4.76 16.07
N GLU A 267 10.80 4.68 17.39
CA GLU A 267 12.10 4.44 18.01
C GLU A 267 12.57 3.01 17.80
N GLU A 268 11.66 2.05 17.85
CA GLU A 268 11.95 0.66 17.52
C GLU A 268 12.33 0.47 16.05
N LEU A 269 11.58 1.11 15.14
CA LEU A 269 11.88 1.09 13.71
C LEU A 269 13.24 1.73 13.41
N ASN A 270 13.67 2.75 14.14
CA ASN A 270 15.02 3.34 14.00
C ASN A 270 16.13 2.35 14.37
N LYS A 271 15.92 1.51 15.38
CA LYS A 271 16.87 0.43 15.73
C LYS A 271 16.93 -0.60 14.60
N LEU A 272 15.77 -1.04 14.10
CA LEU A 272 15.68 -1.97 12.96
C LEU A 272 16.28 -1.38 11.68
N GLN A 273 16.16 -0.07 11.45
CA GLN A 273 16.73 0.61 10.30
C GLN A 273 18.27 0.54 10.30
N SER A 274 18.88 0.62 11.48
CA SER A 274 20.34 0.48 11.62
C SER A 274 20.78 -0.94 11.29
N GLU A 275 20.05 -1.94 11.78
CA GLU A 275 20.30 -3.34 11.45
C GLU A 275 20.09 -3.64 9.96
N PHE A 276 19.06 -3.07 9.35
CA PHE A 276 18.77 -3.19 7.93
C PHE A 276 19.93 -2.67 7.08
N ALA A 277 20.47 -1.48 7.40
CA ALA A 277 21.58 -0.89 6.66
C ALA A 277 22.88 -1.72 6.77
N ILE A 278 23.13 -2.30 7.94
CA ILE A 278 24.26 -3.22 8.15
C ILE A 278 24.08 -4.47 7.29
N THR A 279 22.90 -5.10 7.37
CA THR A 279 22.57 -6.32 6.64
C THR A 279 22.64 -6.11 5.12
N GLU A 280 22.09 -5.00 4.63
CA GLU A 280 22.16 -4.62 3.21
C GLU A 280 23.62 -4.46 2.75
N SER A 281 24.47 -3.85 3.58
CA SER A 281 25.89 -3.68 3.28
C SER A 281 26.66 -5.00 3.26
N GLU A 282 26.31 -5.96 4.13
CA GLU A 282 26.92 -7.29 4.17
C GLU A 282 26.59 -8.09 2.90
N ILE A 283 25.32 -8.12 2.50
CA ILE A 283 24.85 -8.79 1.26
C ILE A 283 25.58 -8.21 0.04
N ALA A 284 25.72 -6.89 -0.03
CA ALA A 284 26.44 -6.22 -1.12
C ALA A 284 27.94 -6.58 -1.16
N ARG A 285 28.58 -6.83 -0.02
CA ARG A 285 29.98 -7.29 0.02
C ARG A 285 30.13 -8.75 -0.43
N GLU A 286 29.20 -9.61 -0.05
CA GLU A 286 29.21 -11.03 -0.45
C GLU A 286 29.13 -11.19 -1.97
N CYS A 287 28.32 -10.37 -2.66
CA CYS A 287 28.20 -10.38 -4.12
C CYS A 287 29.46 -9.86 -4.85
N ASN A 288 30.29 -9.06 -4.19
CA ASN A 288 31.52 -8.49 -4.76
C ASN A 288 32.76 -9.39 -4.53
N MET A 289 32.60 -10.60 -4.00
CA MET A 289 33.70 -11.57 -3.91
C MET A 289 34.02 -12.19 -5.29
N PRO A 290 35.30 -12.35 -5.66
CA PRO A 290 35.69 -12.78 -7.00
C PRO A 290 35.12 -14.17 -7.35
N SER A 291 34.46 -14.23 -8.51
CA SER A 291 33.60 -15.28 -9.09
C SER A 291 34.17 -16.70 -9.21
N LYS A 292 35.41 -16.97 -8.77
CA LYS A 292 36.03 -18.30 -8.90
C LYS A 292 35.45 -19.37 -7.96
N LYS A 293 34.65 -19.01 -6.95
CA LYS A 293 34.03 -19.97 -6.01
C LYS A 293 32.56 -20.30 -6.30
N ILE A 294 31.86 -19.50 -7.10
CA ILE A 294 30.40 -19.66 -7.35
C ILE A 294 30.13 -20.65 -8.50
N LEU A 295 31.08 -20.84 -9.43
CA LEU A 295 30.91 -21.69 -10.60
C LEU A 295 30.78 -23.20 -10.28
N PHE A 296 31.23 -23.65 -9.11
CA PHE A 296 31.13 -25.06 -8.71
C PHE A 296 29.80 -25.44 -8.04
N GLY A 297 29.01 -24.48 -7.56
CA GLY A 297 27.73 -24.74 -6.87
C GLY A 297 26.50 -24.74 -7.79
N LEU A 298 26.50 -23.91 -8.84
CA LEU A 298 25.36 -23.78 -9.76
C LEU A 298 25.27 -24.92 -10.78
N GLY A 299 26.38 -25.60 -11.08
CA GLY A 299 26.41 -26.73 -12.01
C GLY A 299 25.73 -28.00 -11.50
N ALA A 300 25.67 -28.20 -10.17
CA ALA A 300 25.05 -29.39 -9.59
C ALA A 300 23.54 -29.21 -9.37
N ALA A 301 23.08 -28.02 -8.96
CA ALA A 301 21.66 -27.75 -8.71
C ALA A 301 20.82 -27.73 -10.01
N GLY A 302 21.37 -27.20 -11.10
CA GLY A 302 20.68 -27.19 -12.41
C GLY A 302 20.48 -28.59 -13.00
N VAL A 303 21.40 -29.52 -12.75
CA VAL A 303 21.29 -30.92 -13.21
C VAL A 303 20.26 -31.69 -12.38
N ILE A 304 20.16 -31.42 -11.07
CA ILE A 304 19.18 -32.09 -10.20
C ILE A 304 17.74 -31.63 -10.52
N ILE A 305 17.52 -30.32 -10.76
CA ILE A 305 16.21 -29.79 -11.15
C ILE A 305 15.81 -30.30 -12.55
N GLY A 306 16.75 -30.39 -13.48
CA GLY A 306 16.51 -30.94 -14.82
C GLY A 306 16.11 -32.42 -14.81
N ILE A 307 16.76 -33.24 -13.97
CA ILE A 307 16.42 -34.68 -13.82
C ILE A 307 15.06 -34.85 -13.13
N TYR A 308 14.74 -34.03 -12.12
CA TYR A 308 13.45 -34.10 -11.42
C TYR A 308 12.28 -33.72 -12.33
N LEU A 309 12.41 -32.63 -13.11
CA LEU A 309 11.39 -32.23 -14.09
C LEU A 309 11.23 -33.28 -15.20
N TYR A 310 12.33 -33.86 -15.71
CA TYR A 310 12.25 -34.91 -16.72
C TYR A 310 11.55 -36.18 -16.23
N GLN A 311 11.73 -36.58 -14.97
CA GLN A 311 11.04 -37.75 -14.39
C GLN A 311 9.55 -37.51 -14.12
N VAL A 312 9.16 -36.28 -13.77
CA VAL A 312 7.75 -35.91 -13.56
C VAL A 312 7.01 -35.86 -14.90
N PHE A 313 7.59 -35.25 -15.94
CA PHE A 313 6.94 -35.11 -17.25
C PHE A 313 6.93 -36.39 -18.11
N ARG A 314 7.65 -37.45 -17.72
CA ARG A 314 7.61 -38.75 -18.42
C ARG A 314 6.58 -39.73 -17.85
N LYS A 315 5.91 -39.39 -16.74
CA LYS A 315 4.83 -40.21 -16.17
C LYS A 315 3.45 -39.93 -16.77
N ASP A 316 3.33 -38.89 -17.59
CA ASP A 316 2.08 -38.50 -18.26
C ASP A 316 2.08 -38.80 -19.78
N LYS A 317 2.83 -39.81 -20.22
CA LYS A 317 2.71 -40.38 -21.57
C LYS A 317 2.75 -41.90 -21.59
#